data_AF-A0A954WTV4-F1
#
_entry.id   AF-A0A954WTV4-F1
#
_cell.length_a   1.000
_cell.length_b   1.000
_cell.length_c   1.000
_cell.angle_alpha   90.00
_cell.angle_beta   90.00
_cell.angle_gamma   90.00
#
_symmetry.space_group_name_H-M   'P 1'
#
loop_
_entity.id
_entity.type
_entity.pdbx_description
1 polymer ?
#
loop_
_entity_poly.entity_id
_entity_poly.type
_entity_poly.pdbx_seq_one_letter_code
_entity_poly.pdbx_strand_id
1 'polypeptide(L)'
;MTDVIGNDAQSIQLTFDIEAWDAAGSRNNPGEAAFDVLFDLGTGNGFEQIMDLGTVTTGANLVPPADDFADGNSADYRVSFDAGIMPIHLPENSQFRVRWKANEEASKRGWVFGLDNVSLGMFNDVSVLGDFDQNGKLDVTDIDMLAAEIRGELNTAGFDLNEDGIVDSADFTFWVQELKQTWIGDANFDGEFNSGDLVEVFKAGQYEDGIAGNSSWGTGDWNGDGEFDTGDLVAAFKDGGFEAGARTGVNAVPEPTCGMIVAIGVLAICRLRQR
;
A
#
# COMPACT_ATOMS: atom_id res chain seq x y z
N MET A 1 -9.69 -17.35 14.64
CA MET A 1 -8.59 -18.30 14.38
C MET A 1 -7.30 -17.62 14.79
N THR A 2 -6.41 -18.31 15.49
CA THR A 2 -5.08 -17.78 15.86
C THR A 2 -4.08 -18.58 15.07
N ASP A 3 -3.22 -17.92 14.31
CA ASP A 3 -2.17 -18.58 13.53
C ASP A 3 -0.79 -18.08 13.95
N VAL A 4 0.23 -18.91 13.70
CA VAL A 4 1.64 -18.62 13.99
C VAL A 4 2.38 -18.56 12.66
N ILE A 5 3.07 -17.45 12.41
CA ILE A 5 3.78 -17.26 11.15
C ILE A 5 5.12 -17.99 11.20
N GLY A 6 5.35 -18.86 10.22
CA GLY A 6 6.57 -19.67 10.14
C GLY A 6 7.79 -18.96 9.54
N ASN A 7 7.63 -17.73 9.01
CA ASN A 7 8.66 -16.84 8.44
C ASN A 7 8.19 -15.38 8.61
N ASP A 8 9.02 -14.38 8.32
CA ASP A 8 8.56 -12.98 8.27
C ASP A 8 7.52 -12.79 7.16
N ALA A 9 6.40 -12.12 7.45
CA ALA A 9 5.44 -11.66 6.45
C ALA A 9 5.45 -10.13 6.40
N GLN A 10 5.48 -9.57 5.19
CA GLN A 10 5.50 -8.12 4.96
C GLN A 10 4.17 -7.56 4.46
N SER A 11 3.28 -8.43 3.98
CA SER A 11 1.92 -8.05 3.64
C SER A 11 0.94 -9.20 3.82
N ILE A 12 -0.34 -8.85 3.91
CA ILE A 12 -1.44 -9.80 3.98
C ILE A 12 -2.55 -9.39 3.01
N GLN A 13 -3.33 -10.37 2.55
CA GLN A 13 -4.60 -10.12 1.87
C GLN A 13 -5.66 -10.99 2.52
N LEU A 14 -6.76 -10.36 2.95
CA LEU A 14 -7.92 -11.06 3.48
C LEU A 14 -9.06 -10.98 2.48
N THR A 15 -9.59 -12.13 2.10
CA THR A 15 -10.81 -12.24 1.30
C THR A 15 -11.80 -13.17 1.98
N PHE A 16 -13.09 -12.89 1.85
CA PHE A 16 -14.17 -13.75 2.33
C PHE A 16 -15.52 -13.31 1.75
N ASP A 17 -16.51 -14.17 1.86
CA ASP A 17 -17.91 -13.84 1.62
C ASP A 17 -18.68 -13.75 2.95
N ILE A 18 -19.56 -12.75 3.07
CA ILE A 18 -20.62 -12.73 4.08
C ILE A 18 -21.90 -13.20 3.43
N GLU A 19 -22.56 -14.16 4.08
CA GLU A 19 -23.82 -14.71 3.62
C GLU A 19 -24.94 -14.52 4.65
N ALA A 20 -26.11 -14.14 4.17
CA ALA A 20 -27.32 -14.07 4.97
C ALA A 20 -28.27 -15.23 4.65
N TRP A 21 -28.60 -16.00 5.68
CA TRP A 21 -29.56 -17.10 5.65
C TRP A 21 -30.75 -16.74 6.54
N ASP A 22 -31.97 -16.98 6.06
CA ASP A 22 -33.15 -16.68 6.85
C ASP A 22 -33.37 -17.75 7.94
N ALA A 23 -33.65 -17.32 9.18
CA ALA A 23 -34.01 -18.25 10.25
C ALA A 23 -35.53 -18.39 10.35
N ALA A 24 -36.03 -19.48 10.93
CA ALA A 24 -37.46 -19.67 11.14
C ALA A 24 -38.09 -18.48 11.91
N GLY A 25 -39.00 -17.75 11.26
CA GLY A 25 -39.69 -16.58 11.83
C GLY A 25 -39.17 -15.20 11.39
N SER A 26 -38.15 -15.15 10.51
CA SER A 26 -37.51 -13.93 10.01
C SER A 26 -38.28 -13.19 8.90
N ARG A 27 -39.28 -13.82 8.25
CA ARG A 27 -40.02 -13.27 7.09
C ARG A 27 -40.65 -11.87 7.30
N ASN A 28 -40.92 -11.48 8.55
CA ASN A 28 -41.52 -10.19 8.87
C ASN A 28 -40.53 -9.17 9.46
N ASN A 29 -39.24 -9.53 9.58
CA ASN A 29 -38.20 -8.70 10.18
C ASN A 29 -37.01 -8.56 9.21
N PRO A 30 -36.85 -7.40 8.55
CA PRO A 30 -35.72 -7.16 7.66
C PRO A 30 -34.38 -7.41 8.36
N GLY A 31 -33.46 -8.09 7.68
CA GLY A 31 -32.17 -8.53 8.19
C GLY A 31 -30.99 -7.71 7.68
N GLU A 32 -29.84 -7.88 8.32
CA GLU A 32 -28.54 -7.39 7.87
C GLU A 32 -27.45 -8.30 8.41
N ALA A 33 -26.61 -8.85 7.54
CA ALA A 33 -25.35 -9.46 7.96
C ALA A 33 -24.28 -8.36 7.92
N ALA A 34 -23.78 -7.92 9.07
CA ALA A 34 -22.75 -6.90 9.14
C ALA A 34 -21.70 -7.20 10.21
N PHE A 35 -20.43 -7.16 9.82
CA PHE A 35 -19.30 -7.35 10.71
C PHE A 35 -18.29 -6.22 10.55
N ASP A 36 -17.83 -5.68 11.68
CA ASP A 36 -16.58 -4.93 11.72
C ASP A 36 -15.43 -5.94 11.65
N VAL A 37 -14.52 -5.74 10.70
CA VAL A 37 -13.40 -6.65 10.46
C VAL A 37 -12.13 -6.04 11.03
N LEU A 38 -11.57 -6.70 12.03
CA LEU A 38 -10.50 -6.15 12.85
C LEU A 38 -9.30 -7.11 12.83
N PHE A 39 -8.09 -6.54 12.77
CA PHE A 39 -6.85 -7.29 12.83
C PHE A 39 -6.10 -6.96 14.12
N ASP A 40 -5.73 -7.99 14.87
CA ASP A 40 -4.97 -7.86 16.10
C ASP A 40 -3.63 -8.59 16.03
N LEU A 41 -2.62 -8.05 16.70
CA LEU A 41 -1.28 -8.63 16.85
C LEU A 41 -1.02 -9.07 18.29
N GLY A 42 -0.34 -10.19 18.47
CA GLY A 42 0.07 -10.72 19.76
C GLY A 42 1.27 -9.99 20.32
N THR A 43 1.16 -9.43 21.53
CA THR A 43 2.21 -8.61 22.18
C THR A 43 2.84 -9.29 23.39
N GLY A 44 2.76 -10.62 23.48
CA GLY A 44 3.19 -11.40 24.66
C GLY A 44 2.30 -11.24 25.90
N ASN A 45 1.57 -10.13 26.01
CA ASN A 45 0.58 -9.84 27.07
C ASN A 45 -0.88 -9.98 26.61
N GLY A 46 -1.12 -10.40 25.37
CA GLY A 46 -2.45 -10.50 24.77
C GLY A 46 -2.42 -10.12 23.30
N PHE A 47 -3.58 -9.73 22.78
CA PHE A 47 -3.76 -9.25 21.42
C PHE A 47 -4.12 -7.76 21.46
N GLU A 48 -3.45 -6.96 20.63
CA GLU A 48 -3.70 -5.54 20.43
C GLU A 48 -4.21 -5.31 19.01
N GLN A 49 -5.29 -4.54 18.85
CA GLN A 49 -5.81 -4.20 17.53
C GLN A 49 -4.85 -3.26 16.82
N ILE A 50 -4.40 -3.66 15.63
CA ILE A 50 -3.46 -2.89 14.82
C ILE A 50 -4.09 -2.38 13.52
N MET A 51 -5.22 -2.94 13.11
CA MET A 51 -5.93 -2.50 11.91
C MET A 51 -7.44 -2.69 12.05
N ASP A 52 -8.19 -1.75 11.49
CA ASP A 52 -9.64 -1.80 11.34
C ASP A 52 -9.95 -1.68 9.84
N LEU A 53 -10.52 -2.74 9.26
CA LEU A 53 -10.86 -2.81 7.83
C LEU A 53 -12.28 -2.30 7.55
N GLY A 54 -12.95 -1.79 8.58
CA GLY A 54 -14.30 -1.27 8.50
C GLY A 54 -15.39 -2.35 8.54
N THR A 55 -16.62 -1.90 8.30
CA THR A 55 -17.81 -2.74 8.33
C THR A 55 -18.09 -3.31 6.93
N VAL A 56 -18.16 -4.63 6.84
CA VAL A 56 -18.66 -5.32 5.64
C VAL A 56 -20.10 -5.72 5.91
N THR A 57 -21.02 -5.38 4.99
CA THR A 57 -22.46 -5.58 5.17
C THR A 57 -23.17 -6.06 3.91
N THR A 58 -24.15 -6.95 4.06
CA THR A 58 -25.11 -7.33 3.00
C THR A 58 -26.22 -6.29 2.78
N GLY A 59 -26.22 -5.20 3.56
CA GLY A 59 -27.21 -4.13 3.52
C GLY A 59 -28.33 -4.29 4.54
N ALA A 60 -28.83 -3.16 5.05
CA ALA A 60 -29.68 -3.08 6.24
C ALA A 60 -31.13 -3.57 6.09
N ASN A 61 -31.56 -4.04 4.91
CA ASN A 61 -32.98 -4.34 4.63
C ASN A 61 -33.14 -5.60 3.78
N LEU A 62 -32.42 -6.68 4.10
CA LEU A 62 -32.64 -7.96 3.44
C LEU A 62 -34.04 -8.50 3.80
N VAL A 63 -34.75 -8.97 2.79
CA VAL A 63 -36.07 -9.58 2.92
C VAL A 63 -36.01 -10.93 2.20
N PRO A 64 -36.44 -12.05 2.82
CA PRO A 64 -36.45 -13.33 2.14
C PRO A 64 -37.42 -13.33 0.95
N PRO A 65 -37.26 -14.25 -0.02
CA PRO A 65 -38.22 -14.40 -1.10
C PRO A 65 -39.63 -14.74 -0.56
N ALA A 66 -40.68 -14.27 -1.23
CA ALA A 66 -42.06 -14.42 -0.74
C ALA A 66 -42.47 -15.89 -0.48
N ASP A 67 -42.03 -16.80 -1.35
CA ASP A 67 -42.42 -18.21 -1.36
C ASP A 67 -41.23 -19.15 -1.11
N ASP A 68 -40.07 -18.64 -0.72
CA ASP A 68 -38.84 -19.43 -0.54
C ASP A 68 -38.04 -19.00 0.69
N PHE A 69 -36.88 -19.62 0.90
CA PHE A 69 -35.88 -19.26 1.91
C PHE A 69 -34.81 -18.36 1.28
N ALA A 70 -34.14 -17.56 2.10
CA ALA A 70 -32.97 -16.82 1.64
C ALA A 70 -31.80 -17.80 1.51
N ASP A 71 -31.32 -17.99 0.29
CA ASP A 71 -30.15 -18.80 0.00
C ASP A 71 -28.90 -17.91 0.07
N GLY A 72 -28.06 -18.12 1.09
CA GLY A 72 -26.84 -17.35 1.30
C GLY A 72 -25.80 -17.53 0.18
N ASN A 73 -25.90 -18.59 -0.64
CA ASN A 73 -25.06 -18.74 -1.82
C ASN A 73 -25.52 -17.86 -3.00
N SER A 74 -26.73 -17.30 -2.93
CA SER A 74 -27.25 -16.39 -3.95
C SER A 74 -26.60 -15.01 -3.83
N ALA A 75 -26.31 -14.38 -4.97
CA ALA A 75 -25.75 -13.03 -5.01
C ALA A 75 -26.62 -11.96 -4.33
N ASP A 76 -27.93 -12.21 -4.19
CA ASP A 76 -28.86 -11.29 -3.52
C ASP A 76 -28.71 -11.27 -1.99
N TYR A 77 -28.07 -12.30 -1.42
CA TYR A 77 -27.88 -12.46 0.03
C TYR A 77 -26.42 -12.60 0.43
N ARG A 78 -25.50 -12.28 -0.49
CA ARG A 78 -24.05 -12.43 -0.32
C ARG A 78 -23.31 -11.17 -0.69
N VAL A 79 -22.28 -10.84 0.08
CA VAL A 79 -21.31 -9.80 -0.26
C VAL A 79 -19.90 -10.35 -0.13
N SER A 80 -19.13 -10.25 -1.20
CA SER A 80 -17.71 -10.56 -1.22
C SER A 80 -16.90 -9.37 -0.72
N PHE A 81 -15.89 -9.67 0.08
CA PHE A 81 -14.93 -8.70 0.58
C PHE A 81 -13.52 -9.09 0.15
N ASP A 82 -12.77 -8.08 -0.30
CA ASP A 82 -11.34 -8.16 -0.57
C ASP A 82 -10.69 -6.91 0.03
N ALA A 83 -9.78 -7.11 0.98
CA ALA A 83 -9.04 -6.02 1.60
C ALA A 83 -7.97 -5.43 0.67
N GLY A 84 -7.68 -6.07 -0.46
CA GLY A 84 -6.46 -5.85 -1.22
C GLY A 84 -5.22 -6.38 -0.47
N ILE A 85 -4.06 -6.20 -1.08
CA ILE A 85 -2.77 -6.48 -0.42
C ILE A 85 -2.47 -5.31 0.52
N MET A 86 -2.34 -5.61 1.81
CA MET A 86 -2.10 -4.63 2.85
C MET A 86 -0.71 -4.83 3.45
N PRO A 87 0.14 -3.80 3.48
CA PRO A 87 1.45 -3.89 4.11
C PRO A 87 1.29 -4.08 5.61
N ILE A 88 2.00 -5.05 6.16
CA ILE A 88 2.03 -5.33 7.60
C ILE A 88 3.34 -6.03 7.92
N HIS A 89 4.11 -5.48 8.87
CA HIS A 89 5.31 -6.16 9.34
C HIS A 89 4.95 -7.14 10.44
N LEU A 90 4.99 -8.43 10.12
CA LEU A 90 4.77 -9.50 11.08
C LEU A 90 6.04 -10.36 11.18
N PRO A 91 6.87 -10.14 12.22
CA PRO A 91 8.07 -10.95 12.46
C PRO A 91 7.74 -12.44 12.59
N GLU A 92 8.73 -13.28 12.31
CA GLU A 92 8.67 -14.73 12.53
C GLU A 92 8.15 -15.04 13.94
N ASN A 93 7.27 -16.04 14.05
CA ASN A 93 6.61 -16.45 15.29
C ASN A 93 5.62 -15.42 15.87
N SER A 94 5.30 -14.35 15.15
CA SER A 94 4.17 -13.49 15.51
C SER A 94 2.87 -14.30 15.54
N GLN A 95 2.02 -13.98 16.52
CA GLN A 95 0.65 -14.43 16.55
C GLN A 95 -0.25 -13.30 16.11
N PHE A 96 -1.18 -13.56 15.22
CA PHE A 96 -2.20 -12.58 14.86
C PHE A 96 -3.60 -13.17 14.97
N ARG A 97 -4.59 -12.29 14.93
CA ARG A 97 -6.01 -12.63 15.01
C ARG A 97 -6.81 -11.72 14.09
N VAL A 98 -7.60 -12.34 13.23
CA VAL A 98 -8.71 -11.66 12.55
C VAL A 98 -9.98 -11.83 13.37
N ARG A 99 -10.70 -10.74 13.62
CA ARG A 99 -12.00 -10.73 14.31
C ARG A 99 -13.08 -10.18 13.39
N TRP A 100 -14.17 -10.92 13.31
CA TRP A 100 -15.44 -10.44 12.75
C TRP A 100 -16.36 -10.13 13.93
N LYS A 101 -16.57 -8.85 14.19
CA LYS A 101 -17.40 -8.38 15.30
C LYS A 101 -18.75 -7.96 14.73
N ALA A 102 -19.81 -8.68 15.07
CA ALA A 102 -21.16 -8.28 14.69
C ALA A 102 -21.44 -6.88 15.25
N ASN A 103 -21.92 -5.96 14.41
CA ASN A 103 -22.33 -4.65 14.90
C ASN A 103 -23.59 -4.78 15.76
N GLU A 104 -23.84 -3.80 16.64
CA GLU A 104 -24.95 -3.88 17.61
C GLU A 104 -26.31 -4.07 16.94
N GLU A 105 -26.50 -3.54 15.72
CA GLU A 105 -27.77 -3.59 15.00
C GLU A 105 -28.01 -4.94 14.30
N ALA A 106 -26.98 -5.56 13.73
CA ALA A 106 -27.06 -6.89 13.12
C ALA A 106 -27.33 -7.97 14.19
N SER A 107 -26.75 -7.83 15.38
CA SER A 107 -26.90 -8.81 16.48
C SER A 107 -28.33 -8.93 17.05
N LYS A 108 -29.21 -7.98 16.73
CA LYS A 108 -30.60 -7.92 17.22
C LYS A 108 -31.61 -8.56 16.26
N ARG A 109 -31.18 -9.02 15.08
CA ARG A 109 -32.07 -9.47 13.99
C ARG A 109 -32.06 -10.99 13.88
N GLY A 110 -33.24 -11.59 13.62
CA GLY A 110 -33.47 -13.04 13.64
C GLY A 110 -32.95 -13.81 12.42
N TRP A 111 -31.78 -13.47 11.90
CA TRP A 111 -31.16 -14.09 10.73
C TRP A 111 -29.94 -14.91 11.14
N VAL A 112 -29.58 -15.92 10.35
CA VAL A 112 -28.34 -16.68 10.51
C VAL A 112 -27.33 -16.13 9.50
N PHE A 113 -26.09 -15.93 9.94
CA PHE A 113 -25.05 -15.39 9.08
C PHE A 113 -23.89 -16.37 8.97
N GLY A 114 -23.39 -16.52 7.74
CA GLY A 114 -22.22 -17.31 7.40
C GLY A 114 -21.05 -16.43 7.02
N LEU A 115 -19.85 -16.90 7.36
CA LEU A 115 -18.64 -16.53 6.64
C LEU A 115 -18.32 -17.71 5.72
N ASP A 116 -18.16 -17.45 4.44
CA ASP A 116 -17.75 -18.46 3.46
C ASP A 116 -16.52 -17.97 2.68
N ASN A 117 -15.86 -18.89 1.97
CA ASN A 117 -14.72 -18.61 1.09
C ASN A 117 -13.62 -17.76 1.75
N VAL A 118 -13.40 -17.97 3.06
CA VAL A 118 -12.40 -17.23 3.83
C VAL A 118 -11.00 -17.65 3.39
N SER A 119 -10.25 -16.70 2.85
CA SER A 119 -8.85 -16.88 2.47
C SER A 119 -8.00 -15.78 3.08
N LEU A 120 -6.86 -16.19 3.63
CA LEU A 120 -5.82 -15.29 4.10
C LEU A 120 -4.54 -15.61 3.33
N GLY A 121 -4.14 -14.68 2.46
CA GLY A 121 -2.82 -14.65 1.86
C GLY A 121 -1.84 -13.96 2.79
N MET A 122 -0.68 -14.57 3.00
CA MET A 122 0.47 -13.93 3.62
C MET A 122 1.57 -13.90 2.57
N PHE A 123 2.13 -12.72 2.33
CA PHE A 123 3.17 -12.55 1.32
C PHE A 123 4.42 -12.00 1.99
N ASN A 124 5.52 -12.69 1.70
CA ASN A 124 6.85 -12.27 2.11
C ASN A 124 7.43 -11.27 1.12
N ASP A 125 6.94 -11.33 -0.13
CA ASP A 125 7.34 -10.48 -1.24
C ASP A 125 6.12 -9.72 -1.74
N VAL A 126 5.88 -8.52 -1.20
CA VAL A 126 5.51 -7.46 -2.14
C VAL A 126 6.85 -7.15 -2.77
N SER A 127 6.99 -7.35 -4.08
CA SER A 127 8.05 -6.65 -4.80
C SER A 127 7.81 -5.17 -4.50
N VAL A 128 8.56 -4.63 -3.54
CA VAL A 128 8.54 -3.21 -3.28
C VAL A 128 9.10 -2.63 -4.57
N LEU A 129 8.29 -1.83 -5.27
CA LEU A 129 8.75 -1.24 -6.52
C LEU A 129 10.04 -0.48 -6.20
N GLY A 130 11.10 -0.76 -6.97
CA GLY A 130 12.44 -0.21 -6.72
C GLY A 130 13.32 -0.99 -5.73
N ASP A 131 12.87 -2.07 -5.09
CA ASP A 131 13.71 -3.00 -4.31
C ASP A 131 14.30 -4.04 -5.27
N PHE A 132 15.52 -3.79 -5.73
CA PHE A 132 16.15 -4.55 -6.80
C PHE A 132 16.94 -5.75 -6.28
N ASP A 133 17.39 -5.71 -5.02
CA ASP A 133 18.07 -6.84 -4.38
C ASP A 133 17.12 -7.79 -3.62
N GLN A 134 15.82 -7.43 -3.54
CA GLN A 134 14.73 -8.19 -2.94
C GLN A 134 14.93 -8.42 -1.44
N ASN A 135 15.56 -7.46 -0.76
CA ASN A 135 15.78 -7.54 0.69
C ASN A 135 14.61 -6.97 1.52
N GLY A 136 13.58 -6.43 0.86
CA GLY A 136 12.38 -5.86 1.45
C GLY A 136 12.54 -4.40 1.90
N LYS A 137 13.60 -3.71 1.47
CA LYS A 137 13.85 -2.30 1.80
C LYS A 137 14.21 -1.54 0.53
N LEU A 138 13.90 -0.25 0.55
CA LEU A 138 14.46 0.72 -0.40
C LEU A 138 15.66 1.39 0.27
N ASP A 139 16.86 0.95 -0.05
CA ASP A 139 18.11 1.44 0.54
C ASP A 139 19.17 1.81 -0.51
N VAL A 140 20.37 2.12 -0.04
CA VAL A 140 21.46 2.64 -0.88
C VAL A 140 21.84 1.62 -1.95
N THR A 141 21.72 0.32 -1.64
CA THR A 141 22.03 -0.77 -2.56
C THR A 141 21.16 -0.71 -3.80
N ASP A 142 19.87 -0.42 -3.64
CA ASP A 142 18.91 -0.37 -4.75
C ASP A 142 19.17 0.79 -5.69
N ILE A 143 19.36 1.99 -5.14
CA ILE A 143 19.63 3.17 -5.97
C ILE A 143 20.99 3.08 -6.67
N ASP A 144 21.99 2.47 -6.03
CA ASP A 144 23.28 2.18 -6.64
C ASP A 144 23.15 1.15 -7.78
N MET A 145 22.25 0.15 -7.64
CA MET A 145 21.93 -0.82 -8.69
C MET A 145 21.24 -0.14 -9.88
N LEU A 146 20.29 0.78 -9.62
CA LEU A 146 19.65 1.57 -10.68
C LEU A 146 20.63 2.48 -11.40
N ALA A 147 21.52 3.16 -10.67
CA ALA A 147 22.58 3.97 -11.26
C ALA A 147 23.50 3.13 -12.15
N ALA A 148 23.88 1.92 -11.71
CA ALA A 148 24.66 1.00 -12.51
C ALA A 148 23.95 0.54 -13.78
N GLU A 149 22.63 0.29 -13.72
CA GLU A 149 21.80 -0.08 -14.87
C GLU A 149 21.75 1.05 -15.91
N ILE A 150 21.54 2.30 -15.45
CA ILE A 150 21.53 3.50 -16.29
C ILE A 150 22.88 3.70 -16.98
N ARG A 151 24.00 3.65 -16.23
CA ARG A 151 25.36 3.78 -16.79
C ARG A 151 25.70 2.65 -17.76
N GLY A 152 25.15 1.47 -17.54
CA GLY A 152 25.30 0.32 -18.41
C GLY A 152 24.45 0.38 -19.68
N GLU A 153 23.50 1.32 -19.77
CA GLU A 153 22.49 1.44 -20.84
C GLU A 153 21.75 0.11 -21.10
N LEU A 154 21.54 -0.68 -20.04
CA LEU A 154 21.06 -2.06 -20.16
C LEU A 154 19.55 -2.15 -20.40
N ASN A 155 18.78 -1.19 -19.90
CA ASN A 155 17.32 -1.08 -20.08
C ASN A 155 16.55 -2.36 -19.68
N THR A 156 16.95 -2.99 -18.58
CA THR A 156 16.22 -4.15 -18.05
C THR A 156 14.84 -3.72 -17.57
N ALA A 157 13.80 -4.40 -18.04
CA ALA A 157 12.40 -4.05 -17.77
C ALA A 157 12.01 -3.93 -16.28
N GLY A 158 12.79 -4.52 -15.36
CA GLY A 158 12.56 -4.37 -13.92
C GLY A 158 13.01 -3.03 -13.34
N PHE A 159 13.86 -2.28 -14.04
CA PHE A 159 14.41 -0.98 -13.64
C PHE A 159 13.72 0.20 -14.32
N ASP A 160 12.82 -0.05 -15.27
CA ASP A 160 11.95 0.96 -15.89
C ASP A 160 10.77 1.21 -14.95
N LEU A 161 10.92 2.21 -14.08
CA LEU A 161 10.01 2.52 -12.99
C LEU A 161 8.90 3.49 -13.43
N ASN A 162 9.16 4.29 -14.47
CA ASN A 162 8.18 5.23 -15.02
C ASN A 162 7.35 4.64 -16.18
N GLU A 163 7.67 3.42 -16.61
CA GLU A 163 7.02 2.64 -17.69
C GLU A 163 7.09 3.31 -19.08
N ASP A 164 8.14 4.08 -19.37
CA ASP A 164 8.34 4.73 -20.67
C ASP A 164 9.13 3.88 -21.69
N GLY A 165 9.64 2.72 -21.24
CA GLY A 165 10.40 1.77 -22.04
C GLY A 165 11.91 2.04 -22.09
N ILE A 166 12.41 3.01 -21.33
CA ILE A 166 13.82 3.40 -21.23
C ILE A 166 14.17 3.47 -19.74
N VAL A 167 15.37 2.99 -19.37
CA VAL A 167 15.90 3.14 -18.01
C VAL A 167 16.89 4.29 -18.00
N ASP A 168 16.48 5.44 -17.47
CA ASP A 168 17.27 6.66 -17.43
C ASP A 168 17.10 7.50 -16.14
N SER A 169 17.59 8.74 -16.17
CA SER A 169 17.51 9.68 -15.04
C SER A 169 16.08 9.93 -14.53
N ALA A 170 15.06 9.70 -15.36
CA ALA A 170 13.66 9.80 -14.97
C ALA A 170 13.28 8.69 -13.99
N ASP A 171 13.75 7.46 -14.20
CA ASP A 171 13.56 6.35 -13.25
C ASP A 171 14.31 6.60 -11.95
N PHE A 172 15.54 7.10 -12.05
CA PHE A 172 16.32 7.48 -10.88
C PHE A 172 15.60 8.52 -10.03
N THR A 173 15.07 9.57 -10.67
CA THR A 173 14.27 10.60 -10.01
C THR A 173 12.99 10.01 -9.42
N PHE A 174 12.30 9.13 -10.16
CA PHE A 174 11.09 8.47 -9.69
C PHE A 174 11.36 7.61 -8.45
N TRP A 175 12.47 6.87 -8.42
CA TRP A 175 12.87 6.08 -7.25
C TRP A 175 13.05 6.95 -6.02
N VAL A 176 13.81 8.05 -6.12
CA VAL A 176 14.08 8.95 -4.98
C VAL A 176 12.81 9.64 -4.49
N GLN A 177 12.04 10.19 -5.43
CA GLN A 177 10.98 11.14 -5.11
C GLN A 177 9.63 10.47 -4.87
N GLU A 178 9.30 9.43 -5.65
CA GLU A 178 8.00 8.79 -5.62
C GLU A 178 8.00 7.50 -4.79
N LEU A 179 9.09 6.72 -4.81
CA LEU A 179 9.17 5.46 -4.08
C LEU A 179 9.77 5.64 -2.68
N LYS A 180 10.99 6.19 -2.60
CA LYS A 180 11.68 6.44 -1.35
C LYS A 180 11.11 7.64 -0.59
N GLN A 181 10.48 8.57 -1.31
CA GLN A 181 9.90 9.81 -0.76
C GLN A 181 10.94 10.60 0.03
N THR A 182 12.10 10.84 -0.59
CA THR A 182 13.17 11.67 -0.02
C THR A 182 13.70 12.69 -1.04
N TRP A 183 14.70 13.47 -0.62
CA TRP A 183 15.38 14.49 -1.42
C TRP A 183 16.61 13.92 -2.10
N ILE A 184 16.89 14.40 -3.31
CA ILE A 184 18.23 14.28 -3.89
C ILE A 184 19.19 15.06 -2.99
N GLY A 185 20.17 14.37 -2.42
CA GLY A 185 21.08 14.93 -1.42
C GLY A 185 20.97 14.32 -0.01
N ASP A 186 19.88 13.60 0.30
CA ASP A 186 19.74 12.86 1.55
C ASP A 186 20.61 11.59 1.51
N ALA A 187 21.84 11.68 2.01
CA ALA A 187 22.87 10.65 1.85
C ALA A 187 22.63 9.43 2.74
N ASN A 188 21.91 9.61 3.86
CA ASN A 188 21.71 8.56 4.86
C ASN A 188 20.27 8.03 4.92
N PHE A 189 19.38 8.56 4.07
CA PHE A 189 17.97 8.22 3.98
C PHE A 189 17.17 8.45 5.26
N ASP A 190 17.49 9.50 6.01
CA ASP A 190 16.71 9.95 7.16
C ASP A 190 15.46 10.79 6.77
N GLY A 191 15.30 11.06 5.48
CA GLY A 191 14.18 11.77 4.87
C GLY A 191 14.46 13.25 4.64
N GLU A 192 15.58 13.78 5.14
CA GLU A 192 15.96 15.19 5.03
C GLU A 192 17.24 15.34 4.20
N PHE A 193 17.35 16.42 3.42
CA PHE A 193 18.63 16.85 2.88
C PHE A 193 19.10 18.06 3.68
N ASN A 194 20.15 17.91 4.48
CA ASN A 194 20.66 18.96 5.37
C ASN A 194 22.21 18.97 5.43
N SER A 195 22.76 19.84 6.27
CA SER A 195 24.21 19.94 6.44
C SER A 195 24.88 18.66 6.97
N GLY A 196 24.13 17.77 7.62
CA GLY A 196 24.58 16.44 8.07
C GLY A 196 25.00 15.55 6.90
N ASP A 197 24.19 15.50 5.84
CA ASP A 197 24.47 14.73 4.62
C ASP A 197 25.73 15.20 3.93
N LEU A 198 25.89 16.52 3.78
CA LEU A 198 27.10 17.11 3.21
C LEU A 198 28.34 16.71 4.02
N VAL A 199 28.26 16.77 5.36
CA VAL A 199 29.36 16.35 6.23
C VAL A 199 29.64 14.85 6.08
N GLU A 200 28.64 14.03 5.83
CA GLU A 200 28.79 12.59 5.61
C GLU A 200 29.51 12.28 4.30
N VAL A 201 29.05 12.81 3.16
CA VAL A 201 29.67 12.57 1.86
C VAL A 201 31.09 13.15 1.77
N PHE A 202 31.35 14.32 2.37
CA PHE A 202 32.70 14.88 2.40
C PHE A 202 33.67 14.10 3.28
N LYS A 203 33.20 13.31 4.26
CA LYS A 203 34.07 12.40 5.02
C LYS A 203 34.54 11.21 4.18
N ALA A 204 33.77 10.80 3.18
CA ALA A 204 34.17 9.75 2.25
C ALA A 204 35.39 10.16 1.41
N GLY A 205 35.56 11.47 1.18
CA GLY A 205 36.73 12.02 0.53
C GLY A 205 36.78 11.79 -0.98
N GLN A 206 35.62 11.57 -1.60
CA GLN A 206 35.49 11.26 -3.03
C GLN A 206 35.17 12.48 -3.89
N TYR A 207 34.89 13.64 -3.26
CA TYR A 207 34.58 14.86 -4.00
C TYR A 207 35.74 15.28 -4.91
N GLU A 208 35.49 15.26 -6.22
CA GLU A 208 36.46 15.67 -7.25
C GLU A 208 37.84 14.99 -7.07
N ASP A 209 37.86 13.71 -6.66
CA ASP A 209 39.10 12.98 -6.36
C ASP A 209 39.81 12.42 -7.61
N GLY A 210 39.08 12.35 -8.74
CA GLY A 210 39.55 11.85 -10.03
C GLY A 210 39.67 10.32 -10.11
N ILE A 211 39.04 9.57 -9.21
CA ILE A 211 39.00 8.11 -9.20
C ILE A 211 37.66 7.62 -9.75
N ALA A 212 37.69 7.21 -11.02
CA ALA A 212 36.47 6.86 -11.73
C ALA A 212 35.66 5.72 -11.06
N GLY A 213 34.36 5.91 -10.91
CA GLY A 213 33.37 4.92 -10.49
C GLY A 213 33.50 4.47 -9.04
N ASN A 214 34.07 5.30 -8.16
CA ASN A 214 34.27 4.96 -6.75
C ASN A 214 33.17 5.48 -5.83
N SER A 215 32.21 6.25 -6.36
CA SER A 215 31.16 6.89 -5.58
C SER A 215 29.85 6.11 -5.62
N SER A 216 29.12 6.14 -4.51
CA SER A 216 27.77 5.63 -4.33
C SER A 216 26.86 6.75 -3.83
N TRP A 217 25.55 6.50 -3.76
CA TRP A 217 24.61 7.50 -3.23
C TRP A 217 25.03 8.03 -1.85
N GLY A 218 25.39 7.12 -0.94
CA GLY A 218 25.80 7.47 0.43
C GLY A 218 27.17 8.16 0.52
N THR A 219 27.94 8.19 -0.57
CA THR A 219 29.22 8.91 -0.63
C THR A 219 29.20 10.10 -1.61
N GLY A 220 28.08 10.36 -2.27
CA GLY A 220 27.79 11.60 -3.00
C GLY A 220 27.37 11.46 -4.46
N ASP A 221 27.25 10.26 -5.04
CA ASP A 221 26.73 10.02 -6.40
C ASP A 221 25.20 10.24 -6.43
N TRP A 222 24.78 11.49 -6.47
CA TRP A 222 23.38 11.91 -6.40
C TRP A 222 22.74 12.12 -7.78
N ASN A 223 23.54 12.03 -8.85
CA ASN A 223 23.05 12.04 -10.22
C ASN A 223 23.13 10.66 -10.91
N GLY A 224 23.80 9.68 -10.28
CA GLY A 224 23.93 8.30 -10.74
C GLY A 224 25.05 8.06 -11.76
N ASP A 225 25.98 8.99 -11.98
CA ASP A 225 27.08 8.87 -12.95
C ASP A 225 28.33 8.15 -12.42
N GLY A 226 28.36 7.82 -11.12
CA GLY A 226 29.42 7.05 -10.46
C GLY A 226 30.54 7.90 -9.86
N GLU A 227 30.45 9.22 -9.96
CA GLU A 227 31.35 10.18 -9.32
C GLU A 227 30.62 10.97 -8.23
N PHE A 228 31.38 11.55 -7.31
CA PHE A 228 30.88 12.64 -6.48
C PHE A 228 31.58 13.92 -6.92
N ASP A 229 30.88 14.77 -7.66
CA ASP A 229 31.44 15.98 -8.21
C ASP A 229 30.47 17.17 -8.11
N THR A 230 30.83 18.27 -8.79
CA THR A 230 29.99 19.47 -8.80
C THR A 230 28.60 19.22 -9.42
N GLY A 231 28.46 18.25 -10.33
CA GLY A 231 27.21 17.80 -10.93
C GLY A 231 26.21 17.28 -9.91
N ASP A 232 26.65 16.49 -8.94
CA ASP A 232 25.80 15.95 -7.85
C ASP A 232 25.28 17.05 -6.94
N LEU A 233 26.15 17.98 -6.55
CA LEU A 233 25.74 19.15 -5.78
C LEU A 233 24.70 19.96 -6.56
N VAL A 234 24.90 20.15 -7.86
CA VAL A 234 23.93 20.83 -8.71
C VAL A 234 22.60 20.06 -8.79
N ALA A 235 22.62 18.72 -8.86
CA ALA A 235 21.42 17.89 -8.86
C ALA A 235 20.65 18.04 -7.54
N ALA A 236 21.31 17.89 -6.40
CA ALA A 236 20.70 18.00 -5.08
C ALA A 236 20.12 19.40 -4.81
N PHE A 237 20.86 20.47 -5.13
CA PHE A 237 20.35 21.83 -4.95
C PHE A 237 19.26 22.22 -5.95
N LYS A 238 19.18 21.57 -7.12
CA LYS A 238 18.06 21.75 -8.07
C LYS A 238 16.77 21.11 -7.55
N ASP A 239 16.86 20.00 -6.82
CA ASP A 239 15.69 19.36 -6.21
C ASP A 239 15.07 20.26 -5.12
N GLY A 240 15.88 21.09 -4.47
CA GLY A 240 15.42 22.18 -3.60
C GLY A 240 15.09 21.75 -2.16
N GLY A 241 15.49 20.53 -1.78
CA GLY A 241 15.24 19.96 -0.45
C GLY A 241 16.14 20.46 0.69
N PHE A 242 17.19 21.23 0.38
CA PHE A 242 18.20 21.60 1.37
C PHE A 242 17.61 22.41 2.54
N GLU A 243 17.68 21.84 3.75
CA GLU A 243 17.13 22.40 4.98
C GLU A 243 15.60 22.67 4.89
N ALA A 244 14.91 21.98 3.98
CA ALA A 244 13.45 22.04 3.84
C ALA A 244 12.71 21.11 4.83
N GLY A 245 13.45 20.23 5.51
CA GLY A 245 12.93 19.17 6.38
C GLY A 245 12.50 17.93 5.59
N ALA A 246 11.88 16.97 6.30
CA ALA A 246 11.48 15.71 5.69
C ALA A 246 10.55 15.89 4.48
N ARG A 247 10.84 15.19 3.38
CA ARG A 247 9.94 15.19 2.21
C ARG A 247 8.62 14.54 2.60
N THR A 248 7.55 15.33 2.65
CA THR A 248 6.24 14.78 2.98
C THR A 248 5.70 14.03 1.77
N GLY A 249 5.52 12.72 1.92
CA GLY A 249 4.87 11.90 0.91
C GLY A 249 3.58 12.54 0.43
N VAL A 250 3.40 12.61 -0.89
CA VAL A 250 2.12 13.03 -1.48
C VAL A 250 1.09 12.00 -1.03
N ASN A 251 0.36 12.31 0.06
CA ASN A 251 -0.85 11.57 0.39
C ASN A 251 -1.70 11.57 -0.87
N ALA A 252 -2.00 10.37 -1.39
CA ALA A 252 -2.91 10.19 -2.50
C ALA A 252 -4.12 11.09 -2.29
N VAL A 253 -4.20 12.15 -3.09
CA VAL A 253 -5.37 13.03 -3.09
C VAL A 253 -6.52 12.13 -3.50
N PRO A 254 -7.59 11.99 -2.71
CA PRO A 254 -8.76 11.24 -3.14
C PRO A 254 -9.18 11.81 -4.49
N GLU A 255 -9.11 11.00 -5.55
CA GLU A 255 -9.54 11.45 -6.85
C GLU A 255 -10.94 12.06 -6.70
N PRO A 256 -11.18 13.28 -7.21
CA PRO A 256 -12.50 13.89 -7.11
C PRO A 256 -13.47 12.94 -7.77
N THR A 257 -14.35 12.33 -6.98
CA THR A 257 -15.29 11.29 -7.40
C THR A 257 -15.95 11.67 -8.72
N CYS A 258 -15.43 11.15 -9.83
CA CYS A 258 -15.94 11.39 -11.19
C CYS A 258 -17.44 11.05 -11.29
N GLY A 259 -17.92 10.17 -10.39
CA GLY A 259 -19.33 9.84 -10.21
C GLY A 259 -20.25 11.04 -9.92
N MET A 260 -19.80 12.08 -9.22
CA MET A 260 -20.64 13.26 -8.97
C MET A 260 -20.85 14.10 -10.23
N ILE A 261 -19.83 14.23 -11.09
CA ILE A 261 -19.95 14.95 -12.36
C ILE A 261 -20.85 14.16 -13.32
N VAL A 262 -20.71 12.84 -13.36
CA VAL A 262 -21.57 11.97 -14.17
C VAL A 262 -23.02 11.99 -13.68
N ALA A 263 -23.26 11.94 -12.36
CA ALA A 263 -24.61 11.99 -11.80
C ALA A 263 -25.31 13.33 -12.08
N ILE A 264 -24.60 14.46 -11.97
CA ILE A 264 -25.13 15.78 -12.32
C ILE A 264 -25.40 15.88 -13.83
N GLY A 265 -24.51 15.35 -14.66
CA GLY A 265 -24.70 15.28 -16.11
C GLY A 265 -25.93 14.46 -16.51
N VAL A 266 -26.12 13.28 -15.91
CA VAL A 266 -27.29 12.42 -16.16
C VAL A 266 -28.58 13.08 -15.70
N LEU A 267 -28.60 13.73 -14.53
CA LEU A 267 -29.78 14.46 -14.04
C LEU A 267 -30.15 15.66 -14.93
N ALA A 268 -29.16 16.38 -15.45
CA ALA A 268 -29.38 17.48 -16.40
C ALA A 268 -29.97 16.98 -17.73
N ILE A 269 -29.43 15.87 -18.26
CA ILE A 269 -29.93 15.25 -19.49
C ILE A 269 -31.35 14.70 -19.30
N CYS A 270 -31.63 14.06 -18.16
CA CYS A 270 -32.97 13.56 -17.84
C CYS A 270 -34.00 14.68 -17.70
N ARG A 271 -33.64 15.84 -17.13
CA ARG A 271 -34.53 17.01 -17.06
C ARG A 271 -34.77 17.67 -18.41
N LEU A 272 -33.80 17.64 -19.32
CA LEU A 272 -33.95 18.17 -20.67
C LEU A 272 -34.82 17.29 -21.57
N ARG A 273 -34.89 15.96 -21.32
CA ARG A 273 -35.79 15.04 -22.04
C ARG A 273 -37.24 15.07 -21.55
N GLN A 274 -37.50 15.66 -20.38
CA GLN A 274 -38.84 15.78 -19.79
C GLN A 274 -39.58 17.09 -20.16
N ARG A 275 -38.97 17.92 -21.02
CA ARG A 275 -39.58 19.12 -21.61
C ARG A 275 -39.81 18.91 -23.10
#